data_AF-A0A0P0NEH7-F1
#
_entry.id   AF-A0A0P0NEH7-F1
#
_cell.length_a   1.000
_cell.length_b   1.000
_cell.length_c   1.000
_cell.angle_alpha   90.00
_cell.angle_beta   90.00
_cell.angle_gamma   90.00
#
_symmetry.space_group_name_H-M   'P 1'
#
loop_
_entity.id
_entity.type
_entity.pdbx_description
1 polymer ?
#
loop_
_entity_poly.entity_id
_entity_poly.type
_entity_poly.pdbx_seq_one_letter_code
_entity_poly.pdbx_strand_id
1 'polypeptide(L)'
;MSQLELKQQAKKLRKEKKYEEALLVYLNLWENEKDAWTGYFIALCLRQTDQLVECREFHIKFGLLFPNFPQIKSELLWLNYKDRVKNYDNPDFRKDADLILSQTDKYNPETNKIFIKTVLAVAIRLSSYSFSEKLEWLEKLDQSILDNNVFRFNDIAYPADRKRYFLEYADALINLGTHKHYITEQMSKLNFTGNKRAEFLEKMIEEFTYLNWEGKKGVSKVKLARVLKNLSEEIHLRQKKNVEKAYIQNKTLSVSDLSRYLFCPVSYAINRTYKVYSSENWEKDEWKREKLYLGDRYRKFYESKKFEDVFKDTKLEVTQNFKEKFQAIFDSKIELNNVTTKEPRIMTSHSKNMKGAPDYIFLHPKGNRFVLTEKFSHYSSSDYNNPFESDLIKHYAFLQEFTNYHIHFGLFLTWYYTFQDVEDGKEGEKEMVISHYRLIKVKLDPKRIISLNSTIEKLKVFSKDAIMMVDGEKLSQPKKCLNCSVISYCHHKTGQFNKIELPYELMPLQDNTTPKTSEIRAEDDLPF
;
A
#
# COMPACT_ATOMS: atom_id res chain seq x y z
N MET A 1 5.34 -26.31 39.95
CA MET A 1 4.29 -25.55 39.24
C MET A 1 3.15 -26.50 38.91
N SER A 2 1.91 -26.04 39.02
CA SER A 2 0.75 -26.82 38.59
C SER A 2 0.79 -27.06 37.07
N GLN A 3 0.09 -28.08 36.58
CA GLN A 3 0.03 -28.37 35.14
C GLN A 3 -0.58 -27.19 34.35
N LEU A 4 -1.51 -26.46 34.97
CA LEU A 4 -2.09 -25.25 34.40
C LEU A 4 -1.07 -24.12 34.25
N GLU A 5 -0.22 -23.92 35.27
CA GLU A 5 0.88 -22.95 35.22
C GLU A 5 1.88 -23.28 34.11
N LEU A 6 2.24 -24.55 33.95
CA LEU A 6 3.11 -25.02 32.87
C LEU A 6 2.49 -24.75 31.48
N LYS A 7 1.20 -25.06 31.30
CA LYS A 7 0.46 -24.79 30.04
C LYS A 7 0.43 -23.28 29.72
N GLN A 8 0.23 -22.43 30.73
CA GLN A 8 0.24 -20.97 30.58
C GLN A 8 1.65 -20.44 30.25
N GLN A 9 2.68 -20.96 30.91
CA GLN A 9 4.07 -20.61 30.66
C GLN A 9 4.50 -20.98 29.23
N ALA A 10 4.24 -22.20 28.79
CA ALA A 10 4.56 -22.65 27.43
C ALA A 10 3.86 -21.78 26.37
N LYS A 11 2.58 -21.47 26.59
CA LYS A 11 1.80 -20.58 25.71
C LYS A 11 2.38 -19.15 25.67
N LYS A 12 2.85 -18.63 26.80
CA LYS A 12 3.51 -17.32 26.89
C LYS A 12 4.83 -17.32 26.11
N LEU A 13 5.71 -18.29 26.36
CA LEU A 13 6.99 -18.44 25.65
C LEU A 13 6.78 -18.54 24.14
N ARG A 14 5.81 -19.34 23.69
CA ARG A 14 5.46 -19.46 22.26
C ARG A 14 4.96 -18.14 21.66
N LYS A 15 4.12 -17.40 22.38
CA LYS A 15 3.65 -16.06 21.94
C LYS A 15 4.80 -15.05 21.85
N GLU A 16 5.80 -15.19 22.71
CA GLU A 16 7.05 -14.42 22.70
C GLU A 16 8.07 -14.95 21.66
N LYS A 17 7.72 -15.97 20.87
CA LYS A 17 8.59 -16.65 19.89
C LYS A 17 9.84 -17.32 20.49
N LYS A 18 9.82 -17.61 21.79
CA LYS A 18 10.84 -18.39 22.52
C LYS A 18 10.58 -19.89 22.38
N TYR A 19 10.79 -20.40 21.16
CA TYR A 19 10.35 -21.75 20.78
C TYR A 19 11.18 -22.87 21.42
N GLU A 20 12.47 -22.66 21.65
CA GLU A 20 13.35 -23.64 22.30
C GLU A 20 12.93 -23.84 23.76
N GLU A 21 12.70 -22.76 24.51
CA GLU A 21 12.25 -22.85 25.89
C GLU A 21 10.81 -23.36 25.98
N ALA A 22 9.93 -22.96 25.05
CA ALA A 22 8.58 -23.50 24.97
C ALA A 22 8.57 -25.02 24.70
N LEU A 23 9.47 -25.50 23.83
CA LEU A 23 9.60 -26.92 23.50
C LEU A 23 9.91 -27.76 24.75
N LEU A 24 10.86 -27.33 25.58
CA LEU A 24 11.20 -28.03 26.83
C LEU A 24 9.99 -28.16 27.77
N VAL A 25 9.22 -27.08 27.92
CA VAL A 25 8.01 -27.09 28.77
C VAL A 25 6.92 -28.00 28.17
N TYR A 26 6.74 -27.99 26.85
CA TYR A 26 5.77 -28.85 26.18
C TYR A 26 6.16 -30.34 26.25
N LEU A 27 7.45 -30.68 26.13
CA LEU A 27 7.93 -32.05 26.30
C LEU A 27 7.65 -32.58 27.71
N ASN A 28 7.91 -31.77 28.75
CA ASN A 28 7.58 -32.12 30.13
C ASN A 28 6.05 -32.32 30.31
N LEU A 29 5.24 -31.42 29.74
CA LEU A 29 3.78 -31.59 29.75
C LEU A 29 3.34 -32.91 29.09
N TRP A 30 3.98 -33.29 27.97
CA TRP A 30 3.67 -34.49 27.21
C TRP A 30 4.05 -35.80 27.90
N GLU A 31 5.13 -35.79 28.68
CA GLU A 31 5.53 -36.94 29.52
C GLU A 31 4.49 -37.22 30.62
N ASN A 32 3.91 -36.16 31.18
CA ASN A 32 2.91 -36.28 32.24
C ASN A 32 1.51 -36.60 31.71
N GLU A 33 1.07 -35.92 30.64
CA GLU A 33 -0.24 -36.12 30.02
C GLU A 33 -0.13 -35.97 28.51
N LYS A 34 -0.40 -37.07 27.78
CA LYS A 34 -0.43 -37.05 26.31
C LYS A 34 -1.76 -36.45 25.85
N ASP A 35 -1.74 -35.16 25.53
CA ASP A 35 -2.89 -34.46 24.93
C ASP A 35 -2.57 -33.94 23.52
N ALA A 36 -3.55 -34.04 22.60
CA ALA A 36 -3.35 -33.72 21.19
C ALA A 36 -2.82 -32.30 20.93
N TRP A 37 -3.22 -31.32 21.75
CA TRP A 37 -2.77 -29.93 21.60
C TRP A 37 -1.31 -29.75 22.01
N THR A 38 -0.89 -30.36 23.12
CA THR A 38 0.51 -30.36 23.55
C THR A 38 1.40 -30.98 22.48
N GLY A 39 1.02 -32.14 21.92
CA GLY A 39 1.81 -32.75 20.86
C GLY A 39 1.87 -31.93 19.57
N TYR A 40 0.75 -31.29 19.17
CA TYR A 40 0.77 -30.32 18.08
C TYR A 40 1.76 -29.17 18.32
N PHE A 41 1.79 -28.62 19.54
CA PHE A 41 2.74 -27.55 19.87
C PHE A 41 4.18 -28.04 19.95
N ILE A 42 4.45 -29.30 20.31
CA ILE A 42 5.79 -29.91 20.20
C ILE A 42 6.24 -29.93 18.74
N ALA A 43 5.43 -30.49 17.84
CA ALA A 43 5.74 -30.55 16.41
C ALA A 43 6.00 -29.15 15.82
N LEU A 44 5.15 -28.18 16.18
CA LEU A 44 5.31 -26.79 15.79
C LEU A 44 6.61 -26.19 16.31
N CYS A 45 6.96 -26.39 17.59
CA CYS A 45 8.20 -25.85 18.14
C CYS A 45 9.42 -26.49 17.47
N LEU A 46 9.46 -27.82 17.32
CA LEU A 46 10.53 -28.54 16.61
C LEU A 46 10.76 -27.98 15.21
N ARG A 47 9.68 -27.74 14.44
CA ARG A 47 9.80 -27.13 13.11
C ARG A 47 10.32 -25.70 13.19
N GLN A 48 9.84 -24.89 14.13
CA GLN A 48 10.26 -23.48 14.26
C GLN A 48 11.73 -23.36 14.69
N THR A 49 12.26 -24.35 15.41
CA THR A 49 13.67 -24.44 15.82
C THR A 49 14.56 -25.25 14.86
N ASP A 50 14.08 -25.53 13.63
CA ASP A 50 14.82 -26.25 12.58
C ASP A 50 15.29 -27.68 12.93
N GLN A 51 14.65 -28.32 13.92
CA GLN A 51 14.84 -29.74 14.26
C GLN A 51 13.93 -30.61 13.39
N LEU A 52 14.18 -30.63 12.08
CA LEU A 52 13.25 -31.18 11.08
C LEU A 52 13.14 -32.71 11.12
N VAL A 53 14.23 -33.41 11.43
CA VAL A 53 14.27 -34.87 11.52
C VAL A 53 13.44 -35.33 12.72
N GLU A 54 13.71 -34.76 13.89
CA GLU A 54 12.99 -35.01 15.14
C GLU A 54 11.51 -34.64 15.01
N CYS A 55 11.21 -33.54 14.31
CA CYS A 55 9.83 -33.15 14.00
C CYS A 55 9.11 -34.24 13.20
N ARG A 56 9.76 -34.80 12.17
CA ARG A 56 9.16 -35.85 11.33
C ARG A 56 8.94 -37.14 12.11
N GLU A 57 9.91 -37.57 12.92
CA GLU A 57 9.76 -38.71 13.81
C GLU A 57 8.61 -38.51 14.81
N PHE A 58 8.51 -37.30 15.37
CA PHE A 58 7.42 -36.94 16.27
C PHE A 58 6.06 -36.98 15.57
N HIS A 59 5.97 -36.50 14.32
CA HIS A 59 4.75 -36.60 13.52
C HIS A 59 4.27 -38.05 13.34
N ILE A 60 5.18 -39.00 13.10
CA ILE A 60 4.86 -40.43 12.97
C ILE A 60 4.30 -40.95 14.30
N LYS A 61 5.02 -40.70 15.41
CA LYS A 61 4.60 -41.14 16.76
C LYS A 61 3.26 -40.52 17.16
N PHE A 62 3.08 -39.23 16.90
CA PHE A 62 1.85 -38.50 17.21
C PHE A 62 0.67 -39.00 16.39
N GLY A 63 0.86 -39.25 15.08
CA GLY A 63 -0.19 -39.74 14.18
C GLY A 63 -0.74 -41.11 14.59
N LEU A 64 0.06 -41.96 15.21
CA LEU A 64 -0.39 -43.24 15.78
C LEU A 64 -1.29 -43.05 17.00
N LEU A 65 -1.03 -42.03 17.82
CA LEU A 65 -1.79 -41.74 19.04
C LEU A 65 -3.07 -40.94 18.76
N PHE A 66 -3.03 -40.03 17.78
CA PHE A 66 -4.11 -39.09 17.46
C PHE A 66 -4.40 -39.04 15.95
N PRO A 67 -4.83 -40.15 15.31
CA PRO A 67 -4.94 -40.25 13.85
C PRO A 67 -5.94 -39.27 13.21
N ASN A 68 -6.93 -38.82 14.00
CA ASN A 68 -8.01 -37.95 13.53
C ASN A 68 -7.81 -36.47 13.88
N PHE A 69 -6.67 -36.06 14.41
CA PHE A 69 -6.43 -34.67 14.80
C PHE A 69 -6.08 -33.78 13.59
N PRO A 70 -6.97 -32.91 13.07
CA PRO A 70 -6.78 -32.29 11.76
C PRO A 70 -5.56 -31.36 11.69
N GLN A 71 -5.24 -30.66 12.78
CA GLN A 71 -4.17 -29.67 12.83
C GLN A 71 -2.79 -30.30 12.60
N ILE A 72 -2.60 -31.58 12.93
CA ILE A 72 -1.32 -32.26 12.66
C ILE A 72 -1.09 -32.49 11.17
N LYS A 73 -2.16 -32.62 10.36
CA LYS A 73 -2.04 -32.74 8.90
C LYS A 73 -1.53 -31.43 8.30
N SER A 74 -2.11 -30.30 8.75
CA SER A 74 -1.63 -28.96 8.36
C SER A 74 -0.18 -28.72 8.79
N GLU A 75 0.19 -29.14 10.00
CA GLU A 75 1.56 -29.01 10.50
C GLU A 75 2.56 -29.88 9.70
N LEU A 76 2.16 -31.09 9.29
CA LEU A 76 2.98 -31.96 8.43
C LEU A 76 3.23 -31.32 7.05
N LEU A 77 2.23 -30.62 6.50
CA LEU A 77 2.38 -29.85 5.27
C LEU A 77 3.37 -28.69 5.44
N TRP A 78 3.34 -27.98 6.57
CA TRP A 78 4.35 -26.97 6.90
C TRP A 78 5.76 -27.56 7.06
N LEU A 79 5.88 -28.73 7.66
CA LEU A 79 7.14 -29.46 7.76
C LEU A 79 7.66 -29.82 6.36
N ASN A 80 6.84 -30.43 5.51
CA ASN A 80 7.22 -30.76 4.14
C ASN A 80 7.60 -29.52 3.33
N TYR A 81 6.88 -28.41 3.49
CA TYR A 81 7.26 -27.14 2.88
C TYR A 81 8.66 -26.68 3.32
N LYS A 82 8.95 -26.72 4.63
CA LYS A 82 10.23 -26.24 5.18
C LYS A 82 11.39 -27.17 4.80
N ASP A 83 11.20 -28.47 4.93
CA ASP A 83 12.18 -29.54 4.71
C ASP A 83 12.48 -29.79 3.23
N ARG A 84 11.46 -29.73 2.37
CA ARG A 84 11.60 -30.15 0.97
C ARG A 84 11.54 -29.02 -0.03
N VAL A 85 10.62 -28.06 0.13
CA VAL A 85 10.47 -26.97 -0.86
C VAL A 85 11.43 -25.83 -0.57
N LYS A 86 11.56 -25.42 0.69
CA LYS A 86 12.43 -24.31 1.12
C LYS A 86 13.91 -24.73 1.21
N ASN A 87 14.21 -26.01 1.31
CA ASN A 87 15.58 -26.53 1.29
C ASN A 87 16.19 -26.37 -0.10
N TYR A 88 17.18 -25.49 -0.23
CA TYR A 88 17.83 -25.17 -1.51
C TYR A 88 18.64 -26.32 -2.10
N ASP A 89 19.03 -27.29 -1.27
CA ASP A 89 19.79 -28.47 -1.68
C ASP A 89 18.90 -29.58 -2.26
N ASN A 90 17.58 -29.48 -2.11
CA ASN A 90 16.65 -30.47 -2.68
C ASN A 90 16.46 -30.22 -4.20
N PRO A 91 16.92 -31.12 -5.09
CA PRO A 91 16.69 -30.98 -6.54
C PRO A 91 15.23 -31.22 -6.93
N ASP A 92 14.48 -32.01 -6.15
CA ASP A 92 13.10 -32.44 -6.44
C ASP A 92 12.03 -31.49 -5.90
N PHE A 93 12.41 -30.26 -5.54
CA PHE A 93 11.53 -29.30 -4.87
C PHE A 93 10.22 -28.99 -5.61
N ARG A 94 10.22 -29.12 -6.95
CA ARG A 94 9.02 -28.94 -7.79
C ARG A 94 8.00 -30.04 -7.55
N LYS A 95 8.47 -31.30 -7.57
CA LYS A 95 7.64 -32.48 -7.34
C LYS A 95 7.08 -32.47 -5.92
N ASP A 96 7.90 -32.11 -4.93
CA ASP A 96 7.45 -31.95 -3.54
C ASP A 96 6.45 -30.80 -3.38
N ALA A 97 6.63 -29.69 -4.10
CA ALA A 97 5.68 -28.59 -4.10
C ALA A 97 4.33 -28.99 -4.70
N ASP A 98 4.31 -29.69 -5.84
CA ASP A 98 3.06 -30.19 -6.43
C ASP A 98 2.34 -31.19 -5.51
N LEU A 99 3.09 -32.04 -4.79
CA LEU A 99 2.52 -32.92 -3.77
C LEU A 99 1.84 -32.11 -2.65
N ILE A 100 2.46 -31.02 -2.17
CA ILE A 100 1.82 -30.12 -1.19
C ILE A 100 0.59 -29.43 -1.80
N LEU A 101 0.66 -28.95 -3.04
CA LEU A 101 -0.48 -28.29 -3.69
C LEU A 101 -1.67 -29.24 -3.87
N SER A 102 -1.44 -30.52 -4.18
CA SER A 102 -2.53 -31.52 -4.26
C SER A 102 -3.25 -31.78 -2.93
N GLN A 103 -2.68 -31.34 -1.80
CA GLN A 103 -3.22 -31.51 -0.46
C GLN A 103 -3.66 -30.18 0.17
N THR A 104 -3.59 -29.08 -0.58
CA THR A 104 -3.92 -27.74 -0.08
C THR A 104 -4.89 -27.05 -1.03
N ASP A 105 -5.63 -26.07 -0.52
CA ASP A 105 -6.55 -25.29 -1.32
C ASP A 105 -6.32 -23.80 -1.02
N LYS A 106 -6.20 -22.98 -2.08
CA LYS A 106 -5.89 -21.55 -1.95
C LYS A 106 -7.02 -20.73 -1.32
N TYR A 107 -8.26 -21.24 -1.32
CA TYR A 107 -9.42 -20.61 -0.71
C TYR A 107 -9.77 -21.20 0.67
N ASN A 108 -9.19 -22.34 1.04
CA ASN A 108 -9.37 -22.96 2.37
C ASN A 108 -8.54 -22.21 3.44
N PRO A 109 -9.17 -21.63 4.49
CA PRO A 109 -8.47 -20.87 5.53
C PRO A 109 -7.38 -21.63 6.31
N GLU A 110 -7.45 -22.97 6.35
CA GLU A 110 -6.49 -23.80 7.11
C GLU A 110 -5.22 -24.12 6.30
N THR A 111 -5.31 -24.15 4.96
CA THR A 111 -4.23 -24.59 4.08
C THR A 111 -3.78 -23.53 3.08
N ASN A 112 -4.54 -22.45 2.88
CA ASN A 112 -4.23 -21.39 1.92
C ASN A 112 -2.85 -20.76 2.12
N LYS A 113 -2.43 -20.55 3.37
CA LYS A 113 -1.11 -19.99 3.68
C LYS A 113 0.01 -20.89 3.20
N ILE A 114 -0.14 -22.22 3.36
CA ILE A 114 0.85 -23.19 2.89
C ILE A 114 0.89 -23.20 1.36
N PHE A 115 -0.29 -23.20 0.72
CA PHE A 115 -0.40 -23.10 -0.75
C PHE A 115 0.36 -21.88 -1.27
N ILE A 116 0.06 -20.69 -0.72
CA ILE A 116 0.68 -19.42 -1.12
C ILE A 116 2.20 -19.46 -0.92
N LYS A 117 2.67 -19.87 0.25
CA LYS A 117 4.11 -19.91 0.56
C LYS A 117 4.86 -20.93 -0.29
N THR A 118 4.22 -22.05 -0.63
CA THR A 118 4.79 -23.09 -1.50
C THR A 118 4.98 -22.56 -2.91
N VAL A 119 3.94 -21.98 -3.51
CA VAL A 119 4.03 -21.40 -4.87
C VAL A 119 5.08 -20.29 -4.93
N LEU A 120 5.07 -19.36 -3.96
CA LEU A 120 6.04 -18.28 -3.94
C LEU A 120 7.48 -18.80 -3.77
N ALA A 121 7.70 -19.81 -2.92
CA ALA A 121 9.05 -20.39 -2.75
C ALA A 121 9.57 -21.04 -4.05
N VAL A 122 8.71 -21.77 -4.77
CA VAL A 122 9.07 -22.35 -6.07
C VAL A 122 9.38 -21.26 -7.09
N ALA A 123 8.51 -20.25 -7.23
CA ALA A 123 8.71 -19.14 -8.16
C ALA A 123 10.04 -18.39 -7.91
N ILE A 124 10.43 -18.22 -6.63
CA ILE A 124 11.69 -17.59 -6.26
C ILE A 124 12.89 -18.45 -6.72
N ARG A 125 12.86 -19.78 -6.45
CA ARG A 125 13.92 -20.69 -6.88
C ARG A 125 14.06 -20.77 -8.40
N LEU A 126 12.95 -20.71 -9.13
CA LEU A 126 12.94 -20.76 -10.61
C LEU A 126 13.61 -19.56 -11.28
N SER A 127 13.90 -18.47 -10.55
CA SER A 127 14.62 -17.30 -11.07
C SER A 127 16.01 -17.63 -11.64
N SER A 128 16.59 -18.78 -11.27
CA SER A 128 17.88 -19.25 -11.79
C SER A 128 17.76 -20.34 -12.87
N TYR A 129 16.55 -20.77 -13.21
CA TYR A 129 16.33 -21.94 -14.08
C TYR A 129 15.42 -21.64 -15.28
N SER A 130 14.21 -21.12 -15.03
CA SER A 130 13.18 -20.95 -16.08
C SER A 130 12.18 -19.86 -15.68
N PHE A 131 12.23 -18.73 -16.38
CA PHE A 131 11.29 -17.63 -16.16
C PHE A 131 9.89 -17.92 -16.71
N SER A 132 9.76 -18.78 -17.73
CA SER A 132 8.45 -19.22 -18.24
C SER A 132 7.71 -20.04 -17.18
N GLU A 133 8.39 -21.04 -16.62
CA GLU A 133 7.84 -21.89 -15.56
C GLU A 133 7.53 -21.08 -14.30
N LYS A 134 8.35 -20.06 -14.00
CA LYS A 134 8.07 -19.12 -12.90
C LYS A 134 6.72 -18.42 -13.07
N LEU A 135 6.35 -18.00 -14.28
CA LEU A 135 5.03 -17.42 -14.55
C LEU A 135 3.91 -18.44 -14.35
N GLU A 136 4.07 -19.66 -14.88
CA GLU A 136 3.09 -20.75 -14.70
C GLU A 136 2.81 -21.03 -13.22
N TRP A 137 3.85 -21.04 -12.39
CA TRP A 137 3.69 -21.18 -10.94
C TRP A 137 2.95 -20.01 -10.33
N LEU A 138 3.33 -18.77 -10.66
CA LEU A 138 2.66 -17.58 -10.14
C LEU A 138 1.18 -17.53 -10.55
N GLU A 139 0.81 -17.99 -11.74
CA GLU A 139 -0.57 -18.06 -12.23
C GLU A 139 -1.46 -19.04 -11.44
N LYS A 140 -0.88 -19.97 -10.67
CA LYS A 140 -1.63 -20.79 -9.70
C LYS A 140 -2.27 -19.93 -8.59
N LEU A 141 -1.71 -18.75 -8.28
CA LEU A 141 -2.19 -17.83 -7.25
C LEU A 141 -3.29 -16.91 -7.75
N ASP A 142 -4.25 -16.64 -6.86
CA ASP A 142 -5.21 -15.55 -7.02
C ASP A 142 -4.68 -14.34 -6.23
N GLN A 143 -4.30 -13.27 -6.92
CA GLN A 143 -3.71 -12.09 -6.29
C GLN A 143 -4.62 -11.39 -5.26
N SER A 144 -5.94 -11.65 -5.31
CA SER A 144 -6.91 -11.01 -4.42
C SER A 144 -7.01 -11.62 -3.02
N ILE A 145 -6.53 -12.85 -2.85
CA ILE A 145 -6.48 -13.54 -1.56
C ILE A 145 -5.11 -13.41 -0.88
N LEU A 146 -4.15 -12.77 -1.54
CA LEU A 146 -2.80 -12.58 -1.01
C LEU A 146 -2.78 -11.51 0.07
N ASP A 147 -2.04 -11.78 1.15
CA ASP A 147 -1.89 -10.85 2.26
C ASP A 147 -1.11 -9.59 1.82
N ASN A 148 -1.57 -8.44 2.30
CA ASN A 148 -0.98 -7.12 2.12
C ASN A 148 -0.19 -6.65 3.35
N ASN A 149 -0.13 -7.45 4.42
CA ASN A 149 0.60 -7.10 5.62
C ASN A 149 2.08 -7.48 5.52
N VAL A 150 2.93 -6.54 5.93
CA VAL A 150 4.38 -6.75 6.06
C VAL A 150 4.63 -7.75 7.19
N PHE A 151 5.47 -8.74 6.95
CA PHE A 151 5.85 -9.74 7.95
C PHE A 151 7.15 -9.30 8.63
N ARG A 152 7.22 -9.35 9.96
CA ARG A 152 8.45 -9.07 10.73
C ARG A 152 8.96 -10.31 11.45
N PHE A 153 10.24 -10.63 11.23
CA PHE A 153 10.94 -11.72 11.91
C PHE A 153 12.34 -11.25 12.29
N ASN A 154 12.68 -11.32 13.59
CA ASN A 154 13.93 -10.80 14.17
C ASN A 154 14.22 -9.37 13.71
N ASP A 155 13.22 -8.48 13.86
CA ASP A 155 13.23 -7.07 13.42
C ASP A 155 13.46 -6.81 11.93
N ILE A 156 13.63 -7.86 11.13
CA ILE A 156 13.71 -7.77 9.68
C ILE A 156 12.28 -7.76 9.12
N ALA A 157 11.96 -6.70 8.37
CA ALA A 157 10.73 -6.62 7.59
C ALA A 157 10.89 -7.40 6.28
N TYR A 158 9.89 -8.20 5.97
CA TYR A 158 9.75 -8.92 4.72
C TYR A 158 8.53 -8.39 3.96
N PRO A 159 8.61 -8.29 2.62
CA PRO A 159 7.49 -7.82 1.81
C PRO A 159 6.26 -8.70 2.05
N ALA A 160 5.09 -8.08 1.98
CA ALA A 160 3.82 -8.81 2.00
C ALA A 160 3.76 -9.82 0.84
N ASP A 161 2.99 -10.90 0.99
CA ASP A 161 2.88 -11.95 -0.04
C ASP A 161 2.40 -11.41 -1.39
N ARG A 162 1.44 -10.48 -1.37
CA ARG A 162 0.98 -9.82 -2.60
C ARG A 162 2.08 -8.99 -3.25
N LYS A 163 2.93 -8.33 -2.46
CA LYS A 163 4.08 -7.59 -2.99
C LYS A 163 5.11 -8.53 -3.59
N ARG A 164 5.44 -9.60 -2.88
CA ARG A 164 6.36 -10.62 -3.38
C ARG A 164 5.88 -11.21 -4.70
N TYR A 165 4.59 -11.55 -4.79
CA TYR A 165 3.97 -12.05 -6.03
C TYR A 165 4.25 -11.14 -7.24
N PHE A 166 3.93 -9.85 -7.17
CA PHE A 166 4.15 -8.96 -8.33
C PHE A 166 5.63 -8.65 -8.57
N LEU A 167 6.49 -8.68 -7.55
CA LEU A 167 7.94 -8.56 -7.76
C LEU A 167 8.46 -9.74 -8.57
N GLU A 168 8.06 -10.97 -8.23
CA GLU A 168 8.45 -12.17 -8.97
C GLU A 168 7.82 -12.20 -10.38
N TYR A 169 6.58 -11.74 -10.51
CA TYR A 169 5.90 -11.66 -11.82
C TYR A 169 6.62 -10.64 -12.74
N ALA A 170 6.96 -9.47 -12.21
CA ALA A 170 7.74 -8.46 -12.93
C ALA A 170 9.12 -9.00 -13.34
N ASP A 171 9.80 -9.69 -12.43
CA ASP A 171 11.10 -10.31 -12.68
C ASP A 171 11.05 -11.30 -13.85
N ALA A 172 10.05 -12.18 -13.88
CA ALA A 172 9.87 -13.13 -14.96
C ALA A 172 9.59 -12.43 -16.30
N LEU A 173 8.68 -11.45 -16.34
CA LEU A 173 8.36 -10.69 -17.55
C LEU A 173 9.53 -9.85 -18.09
N ILE A 174 10.42 -9.35 -17.22
CA ILE A 174 11.63 -8.62 -17.62
C ILE A 174 12.58 -9.57 -18.32
N ASN A 175 12.88 -10.71 -17.70
CA ASN A 175 13.84 -11.68 -18.23
C ASN A 175 13.34 -12.37 -19.51
N LEU A 176 12.02 -12.52 -19.67
CA LEU A 176 11.41 -13.00 -20.92
C LEU A 176 11.27 -11.91 -21.99
N GLY A 177 11.50 -10.64 -21.67
CA GLY A 177 11.28 -9.52 -22.61
C GLY A 177 9.81 -9.23 -22.93
N THR A 178 8.85 -9.85 -22.24
CA THR A 178 7.42 -9.81 -22.57
C THR A 178 6.62 -8.75 -21.77
N HIS A 179 7.25 -8.04 -20.82
CA HIS A 179 6.57 -7.07 -19.96
C HIS A 179 5.74 -6.00 -20.70
N LYS A 180 6.24 -5.45 -21.81
CA LYS A 180 5.49 -4.44 -22.60
C LYS A 180 4.25 -5.04 -23.26
N HIS A 181 4.39 -6.24 -23.82
CA HIS A 181 3.29 -6.97 -24.44
C HIS A 181 2.20 -7.28 -23.41
N TYR A 182 2.61 -7.79 -22.24
CA TYR A 182 1.68 -8.07 -21.14
C TYR A 182 0.89 -6.82 -20.71
N ILE A 183 1.56 -5.69 -20.46
CA ILE A 183 0.90 -4.42 -20.10
C ILE A 183 -0.09 -4.02 -21.19
N THR A 184 0.33 -4.12 -22.45
CA THR A 184 -0.46 -3.78 -23.63
C THR A 184 -1.73 -4.62 -23.72
N GLU A 185 -1.66 -5.90 -23.38
CA GLU A 185 -2.81 -6.82 -23.29
C GLU A 185 -3.75 -6.46 -22.13
N GLN A 186 -3.21 -6.23 -20.92
CA GLN A 186 -4.04 -5.84 -19.77
C GLN A 186 -4.74 -4.50 -20.01
N MET A 187 -4.09 -3.55 -20.67
CA MET A 187 -4.69 -2.27 -21.06
C MET A 187 -5.85 -2.46 -22.05
N SER A 188 -5.74 -3.40 -23.00
CA SER A 188 -6.85 -3.75 -23.89
C SER A 188 -8.05 -4.30 -23.11
N LYS A 189 -7.81 -5.21 -22.14
CA LYS A 189 -8.87 -5.73 -21.26
C LYS A 189 -9.57 -4.61 -20.48
N LEU A 190 -8.84 -3.54 -20.16
CA LEU A 190 -9.35 -2.37 -19.45
C LEU A 190 -9.98 -1.30 -20.35
N ASN A 191 -10.15 -1.59 -21.64
CA ASN A 191 -10.72 -0.72 -22.68
C ASN A 191 -9.90 0.54 -22.99
N PHE A 192 -8.58 0.51 -22.82
CA PHE A 192 -7.74 1.57 -23.39
C PHE A 192 -7.64 1.40 -24.90
N THR A 193 -7.97 2.47 -25.65
CA THR A 193 -7.93 2.47 -27.12
C THR A 193 -7.24 3.73 -27.66
N GLY A 194 -6.88 3.70 -28.95
CA GLY A 194 -6.35 4.85 -29.69
C GLY A 194 -5.19 5.57 -29.02
N ASN A 195 -5.18 6.91 -29.12
CA ASN A 195 -4.13 7.77 -28.58
C ASN A 195 -3.99 7.63 -27.06
N LYS A 196 -5.10 7.46 -26.33
CA LYS A 196 -5.06 7.30 -24.87
C LYS A 196 -4.34 6.04 -24.43
N ARG A 197 -4.45 4.95 -25.19
CA ARG A 197 -3.64 3.74 -24.93
C ARG A 197 -2.15 4.04 -25.11
N ALA A 198 -1.77 4.72 -26.19
CA ALA A 198 -0.38 5.06 -26.47
C ALA A 198 0.21 5.98 -25.38
N GLU A 199 -0.50 7.06 -25.02
CA GLU A 199 -0.09 8.02 -23.98
C GLU A 199 0.15 7.33 -22.62
N PHE A 200 -0.78 6.45 -22.20
CA PHE A 200 -0.63 5.74 -20.93
C PHE A 200 0.48 4.69 -20.98
N LEU A 201 0.60 3.95 -22.08
CA LEU A 201 1.64 2.95 -22.24
C LEU A 201 3.03 3.58 -22.21
N GLU A 202 3.23 4.68 -22.96
CA GLU A 202 4.46 5.46 -22.94
C GLU A 202 4.79 5.92 -21.53
N LYS A 203 3.82 6.52 -20.82
CA LYS A 203 4.06 7.02 -19.47
C LYS A 203 4.35 5.91 -18.47
N MET A 204 3.67 4.77 -18.56
CA MET A 204 3.97 3.60 -17.71
C MET A 204 5.39 3.09 -17.96
N ILE A 205 5.82 2.99 -19.23
CA ILE A 205 7.19 2.59 -19.59
C ILE A 205 8.21 3.57 -19.03
N GLU A 206 7.95 4.89 -19.15
CA GLU A 206 8.81 5.92 -18.55
C GLU A 206 8.93 5.73 -17.03
N GLU A 207 7.84 5.43 -16.33
CA GLU A 207 7.87 5.27 -14.87
C GLU A 207 8.83 4.16 -14.43
N PHE A 208 8.81 2.99 -15.11
CA PHE A 208 9.65 1.84 -14.72
C PHE A 208 10.98 1.73 -15.46
N THR A 209 11.28 2.57 -16.45
CA THR A 209 12.60 2.57 -17.09
C THR A 209 13.54 3.55 -16.41
N TYR A 210 14.83 3.24 -16.42
CA TYR A 210 15.88 4.12 -15.89
C TYR A 210 17.16 3.98 -16.73
N LEU A 211 18.04 4.98 -16.69
CA LEU A 211 19.38 4.84 -17.24
C LEU A 211 20.30 4.32 -16.13
N ASN A 212 21.00 3.22 -16.40
CA ASN A 212 22.04 2.74 -15.48
C ASN A 212 23.29 3.64 -15.58
N TRP A 213 24.32 3.35 -14.78
CA TRP A 213 25.57 4.11 -14.74
C TRP A 213 26.34 4.10 -16.08
N GLU A 214 26.05 3.15 -16.97
CA GLU A 214 26.59 3.08 -18.34
C GLU A 214 25.74 3.85 -19.37
N GLY A 215 24.66 4.50 -18.94
CA GLY A 215 23.71 5.16 -19.84
C GLY A 215 22.79 4.20 -20.62
N LYS A 216 22.78 2.90 -20.30
CA LYS A 216 21.87 1.92 -20.90
C LYS A 216 20.52 1.93 -20.20
N LYS A 217 19.44 1.74 -20.97
CA LYS A 217 18.07 1.64 -20.43
C LYS A 217 17.90 0.31 -19.68
N GLY A 218 17.63 0.39 -18.38
CA GLY A 218 17.21 -0.71 -17.52
C GLY A 218 15.73 -0.65 -17.18
N VAL A 219 15.20 -1.76 -16.64
CA VAL A 219 13.82 -1.85 -16.13
C VAL A 219 13.85 -2.05 -14.62
N SER A 220 13.16 -1.19 -13.88
CA SER A 220 13.00 -1.30 -12.43
C SER A 220 11.92 -2.33 -12.12
N LYS A 221 12.34 -3.46 -11.56
CA LYS A 221 11.45 -4.53 -11.09
C LYS A 221 10.34 -4.03 -10.16
N VAL A 222 10.70 -3.18 -9.20
CA VAL A 222 9.76 -2.64 -8.20
C VAL A 222 8.68 -1.77 -8.85
N LYS A 223 9.11 -0.84 -9.72
CA LYS A 223 8.17 0.06 -10.40
C LYS A 223 7.28 -0.68 -11.39
N LEU A 224 7.83 -1.65 -12.12
CA LEU A 224 7.03 -2.52 -12.98
C LEU A 224 6.01 -3.31 -12.16
N ALA A 225 6.41 -3.91 -11.03
CA ALA A 225 5.50 -4.63 -10.14
C ALA A 225 4.32 -3.75 -9.67
N ARG A 226 4.55 -2.46 -9.40
CA ARG A 226 3.48 -1.49 -9.07
C ARG A 226 2.49 -1.30 -10.23
N VAL A 227 2.98 -1.20 -11.46
CA VAL A 227 2.13 -1.09 -12.67
C VAL A 227 1.30 -2.36 -12.83
N LEU A 228 1.92 -3.54 -12.75
CA LEU A 228 1.24 -4.83 -12.87
C LEU A 228 0.16 -5.01 -11.80
N LYS A 229 0.46 -4.64 -10.55
CA LYS A 229 -0.49 -4.63 -9.45
C LYS A 229 -1.71 -3.78 -9.78
N ASN A 230 -1.51 -2.53 -10.19
CA ASN A 230 -2.61 -1.60 -10.42
C ASN A 230 -3.55 -2.08 -11.54
N LEU A 231 -2.99 -2.62 -12.63
CA LEU A 231 -3.73 -3.20 -13.75
C LEU A 231 -4.50 -4.46 -13.31
N SER A 232 -3.83 -5.40 -12.65
CA SER A 232 -4.43 -6.65 -12.19
C SER A 232 -5.52 -6.41 -11.15
N GLU A 233 -5.32 -5.48 -10.20
CA GLU A 233 -6.31 -5.08 -9.21
C GLU A 233 -7.55 -4.48 -9.86
N GLU A 234 -7.40 -3.67 -10.91
CA GLU A 234 -8.54 -3.12 -11.62
C GLU A 234 -9.34 -4.17 -12.39
N ILE A 235 -8.65 -5.04 -13.14
CA ILE A 235 -9.28 -6.16 -13.84
C ILE A 235 -10.10 -6.98 -12.85
N HIS A 236 -9.50 -7.29 -11.71
CA HIS A 236 -10.13 -8.03 -10.64
C HIS A 236 -11.36 -7.33 -10.06
N LEU A 237 -11.26 -6.02 -9.78
CA LEU A 237 -12.37 -5.22 -9.26
C LEU A 237 -13.54 -5.12 -10.26
N ARG A 238 -13.25 -5.11 -11.56
CA ARG A 238 -14.28 -5.09 -12.61
C ARG A 238 -14.88 -6.47 -12.91
N GLN A 239 -14.17 -7.55 -12.61
CA GLN A 239 -14.68 -8.93 -12.70
C GLN A 239 -15.54 -9.32 -11.48
N LYS A 240 -15.13 -8.91 -10.27
CA LYS A 240 -15.85 -9.25 -9.04
C LYS A 240 -17.01 -8.31 -8.77
N LYS A 241 -18.16 -8.87 -8.39
CA LYS A 241 -19.37 -8.09 -8.04
C LYS A 241 -19.36 -7.51 -6.62
N ASN A 242 -18.47 -7.97 -5.73
CA ASN A 242 -18.52 -7.67 -4.30
C ASN A 242 -17.36 -6.78 -3.84
N VAL A 243 -17.37 -5.52 -4.26
CA VAL A 243 -16.47 -4.48 -3.73
C VAL A 243 -17.12 -3.85 -2.49
N GLU A 244 -16.34 -3.65 -1.41
CA GLU A 244 -16.83 -3.05 -0.16
C GLU A 244 -17.29 -1.60 -0.41
N LYS A 245 -18.60 -1.38 -0.36
CA LYS A 245 -19.22 -0.06 -0.51
C LYS A 245 -19.25 0.67 0.84
N ALA A 246 -18.96 1.97 0.81
CA ALA A 246 -19.04 2.89 1.94
C ALA A 246 -19.99 4.06 1.67
N TYR A 247 -20.89 3.90 0.68
CA TYR A 247 -21.82 4.95 0.28
C TYR A 247 -22.88 5.19 1.35
N ILE A 248 -23.03 6.46 1.71
CA ILE A 248 -24.07 6.95 2.60
C ILE A 248 -24.76 8.09 1.87
N GLN A 249 -26.07 7.92 1.63
CA GLN A 249 -26.92 8.96 1.06
C GLN A 249 -26.99 10.14 2.05
N ASN A 250 -26.97 11.37 1.53
CA ASN A 250 -27.04 12.60 2.36
C ASN A 250 -25.91 12.72 3.40
N LYS A 251 -24.73 12.11 3.15
CA LYS A 251 -23.56 12.31 4.00
C LYS A 251 -23.21 13.80 4.09
N THR A 252 -23.00 14.29 5.32
CA THR A 252 -22.48 15.64 5.56
C THR A 252 -21.17 15.85 4.80
N LEU A 253 -21.05 16.98 4.11
CA LEU A 253 -19.85 17.33 3.35
C LEU A 253 -18.63 17.36 4.28
N SER A 254 -17.50 16.81 3.84
CA SER A 254 -16.25 16.93 4.57
C SER A 254 -15.27 17.87 3.89
N VAL A 255 -14.36 18.49 4.66
CA VAL A 255 -13.26 19.29 4.10
C VAL A 255 -12.41 18.48 3.11
N SER A 256 -12.25 17.17 3.35
CA SER A 256 -11.55 16.27 2.44
C SER A 256 -12.29 16.04 1.11
N ASP A 257 -13.62 16.16 1.09
CA ASP A 257 -14.41 16.03 -0.12
C ASP A 257 -14.13 17.19 -1.10
N LEU A 258 -13.96 18.41 -0.59
CA LEU A 258 -13.57 19.58 -1.39
C LEU A 258 -12.23 19.35 -2.11
N SER A 259 -11.23 18.90 -1.34
CA SER A 259 -9.89 18.59 -1.84
C SER A 259 -9.91 17.49 -2.92
N ARG A 260 -10.63 16.39 -2.65
CA ARG A 260 -10.75 15.27 -3.58
C ARG A 260 -11.47 15.69 -4.87
N TYR A 261 -12.53 16.48 -4.76
CA TYR A 261 -13.29 16.96 -5.92
C TYR A 261 -12.45 17.86 -6.82
N LEU A 262 -11.75 18.85 -6.24
CA LEU A 262 -10.85 19.72 -7.00
C LEU A 262 -9.66 18.96 -7.59
N PHE A 263 -9.15 17.94 -6.89
CA PHE A 263 -8.15 17.06 -7.46
C PHE A 263 -8.71 16.30 -8.66
N CYS A 264 -9.83 15.59 -8.50
CA CYS A 264 -10.54 14.93 -9.59
C CYS A 264 -11.97 14.57 -9.16
N PRO A 265 -13.02 15.00 -9.87
CA PRO A 265 -14.41 14.70 -9.52
C PRO A 265 -14.71 13.19 -9.50
N VAL A 266 -14.04 12.42 -10.38
CA VAL A 266 -14.13 10.95 -10.40
C VAL A 266 -13.56 10.34 -9.13
N SER A 267 -12.42 10.85 -8.66
CA SER A 267 -11.80 10.39 -7.41
C SER A 267 -12.69 10.67 -6.20
N TYR A 268 -13.35 11.82 -6.17
CA TYR A 268 -14.37 12.12 -5.17
C TYR A 268 -15.51 11.09 -5.20
N ALA A 269 -16.11 10.83 -6.37
CA ALA A 269 -17.21 9.88 -6.50
C ALA A 269 -16.83 8.46 -6.05
N ILE A 270 -15.63 7.99 -6.42
CA ILE A 270 -15.11 6.68 -5.99
C ILE A 270 -14.93 6.63 -4.48
N ASN A 271 -14.27 7.63 -3.85
CA ASN A 271 -14.07 7.67 -2.39
C ASN A 271 -15.38 7.83 -1.61
N ARG A 272 -16.43 8.39 -2.23
CA ARG A 272 -17.77 8.43 -1.65
C ARG A 272 -18.49 7.10 -1.73
N THR A 273 -18.10 6.23 -2.68
CA THR A 273 -18.81 5.00 -2.99
C THR A 273 -18.17 3.77 -2.38
N TYR A 274 -16.85 3.67 -2.44
CA TYR A 274 -16.08 2.49 -2.04
C TYR A 274 -15.15 2.80 -0.89
N LYS A 275 -14.86 1.77 -0.09
CA LYS A 275 -13.73 1.81 0.84
C LYS A 275 -12.45 1.53 0.06
N VAL A 276 -11.69 2.58 -0.20
CA VAL A 276 -10.42 2.49 -0.93
C VAL A 276 -9.29 2.27 0.06
N TYR A 277 -8.56 1.18 -0.13
CA TYR A 277 -7.35 0.90 0.62
C TYR A 277 -6.17 1.61 -0.04
N SER A 278 -5.41 2.41 0.71
CA SER A 278 -4.29 3.17 0.17
C SER A 278 -3.20 2.27 -0.40
N SER A 279 -2.66 2.61 -1.57
CA SER A 279 -1.46 1.99 -2.11
C SER A 279 -0.19 2.30 -1.30
N GLU A 280 -0.25 3.20 -0.31
CA GLU A 280 0.89 3.59 0.53
C GLU A 280 1.60 2.40 1.21
N ASN A 281 0.89 1.29 1.45
CA ASN A 281 1.51 0.08 2.02
C ASN A 281 2.43 -0.66 1.05
N TRP A 282 2.39 -0.33 -0.25
CA TRP A 282 3.25 -0.95 -1.27
C TRP A 282 4.71 -0.52 -1.18
N GLU A 283 4.96 0.70 -0.73
CA GLU A 283 6.30 1.30 -0.68
C GLU A 283 6.85 1.36 0.76
N LYS A 284 6.02 1.10 1.78
CA LYS A 284 6.40 1.22 3.20
C LYS A 284 7.44 0.20 3.69
N ASP A 285 7.50 -0.98 3.09
CA ASP A 285 8.48 -2.02 3.44
C ASP A 285 9.88 -1.76 2.88
N GLU A 286 10.05 -0.75 2.01
CA GLU A 286 11.36 -0.29 1.54
C GLU A 286 12.00 0.74 2.48
N TRP A 287 11.30 1.14 3.55
CA TRP A 287 11.73 2.23 4.42
C TRP A 287 12.26 1.70 5.76
N LYS A 288 13.53 1.96 6.04
CA LYS A 288 14.16 1.59 7.33
C LYS A 288 13.62 2.38 8.53
N ARG A 289 13.10 3.59 8.30
CA ARG A 289 12.67 4.53 9.35
C ARG A 289 11.24 5.02 9.13
N GLU A 290 10.49 5.15 10.22
CA GLU A 290 9.19 5.80 10.20
C GLU A 290 9.33 7.27 9.83
N LYS A 291 8.32 7.82 9.14
CA LYS A 291 8.26 9.25 8.83
C LYS A 291 8.22 10.03 10.14
N LEU A 292 9.19 10.92 10.33
CA LEU A 292 9.15 11.89 11.43
C LEU A 292 8.27 13.08 11.03
N TYR A 293 7.09 13.15 11.64
CA TYR A 293 6.12 14.21 11.43
C TYR A 293 6.49 15.47 12.22
N LEU A 294 5.85 16.59 11.91
CA LEU A 294 6.04 17.85 12.63
C LEU A 294 5.75 17.69 14.12
N GLY A 295 4.77 16.86 14.51
CA GLY A 295 4.49 16.55 15.91
C GLY A 295 5.67 15.89 16.65
N ASP A 296 6.42 15.00 15.97
CA ASP A 296 7.61 14.37 16.53
C ASP A 296 8.75 15.38 16.67
N ARG A 297 8.92 16.23 15.65
CA ARG A 297 9.91 17.31 15.63
C ARG A 297 9.63 18.36 16.72
N TYR A 298 8.37 18.70 16.93
CA TYR A 298 7.92 19.58 17.99
C TYR A 298 8.31 19.03 19.36
N ARG A 299 8.08 17.73 19.62
CA ARG A 299 8.46 17.11 20.89
C ARG A 299 9.97 17.17 21.13
N LYS A 300 10.76 16.80 20.13
CA LYS A 300 12.24 16.89 20.19
C LYS A 300 12.71 18.31 20.49
N PHE A 301 12.08 19.32 19.91
CA PHE A 301 12.44 20.71 20.17
C PHE A 301 12.18 21.11 21.62
N TYR A 302 11.06 20.65 22.21
CA TYR A 302 10.76 20.94 23.60
C TYR A 302 11.75 20.30 24.57
N GLU A 303 12.30 19.14 24.22
CA GLU A 303 13.31 18.42 25.00
C GLU A 303 14.70 19.07 24.86
N SER A 304 15.14 19.38 23.64
CA SER A 304 16.51 19.86 23.39
C SER A 304 16.67 21.38 23.40
N LYS A 305 15.62 22.12 23.05
CA LYS A 305 15.63 23.56 22.70
C LYS A 305 16.61 23.93 21.59
N LYS A 306 17.01 22.96 20.75
CA LYS A 306 17.98 23.12 19.66
C LYS A 306 17.39 22.61 18.34
N PHE A 307 17.38 23.46 17.32
CA PHE A 307 16.89 23.10 15.99
C PHE A 307 17.76 22.04 15.32
N GLU A 308 19.06 22.08 15.58
CA GLU A 308 20.04 21.15 15.07
C GLU A 308 19.68 19.71 15.45
N ASP A 309 19.27 19.49 16.70
CA ASP A 309 18.85 18.17 17.18
C ASP A 309 17.51 17.70 16.57
N VAL A 310 16.62 18.65 16.26
CA VAL A 310 15.29 18.40 15.69
C VAL A 310 15.36 17.98 14.22
N PHE A 311 16.35 18.51 13.49
CA PHE A 311 16.50 18.34 12.05
C PHE A 311 17.76 17.56 11.65
N LYS A 312 18.45 16.92 12.61
CA LYS A 312 19.65 16.11 12.35
C LYS A 312 19.43 14.93 11.41
N ASP A 313 18.18 14.47 11.24
CA ASP A 313 17.79 13.41 10.31
C ASP A 313 17.56 13.93 8.87
N THR A 314 17.86 15.19 8.61
CA THR A 314 17.57 15.86 7.33
C THR A 314 18.82 16.47 6.73
N LYS A 315 18.79 16.78 5.43
CA LYS A 315 19.80 17.58 4.72
C LYS A 315 19.50 19.08 4.76
N LEU A 316 18.58 19.52 5.63
CA LEU A 316 18.20 20.93 5.72
C LEU A 316 19.29 21.73 6.46
N GLU A 317 19.70 22.84 5.86
CA GLU A 317 20.57 23.80 6.53
C GLU A 317 19.77 24.65 7.53
N VAL A 318 20.16 24.59 8.81
CA VAL A 318 19.50 25.31 9.90
C VAL A 318 20.03 26.74 10.00
N THR A 319 19.71 27.56 9.00
CA THR A 319 20.06 28.99 8.96
C THR A 319 19.22 29.83 9.93
N GLN A 320 19.60 31.09 10.17
CA GLN A 320 18.81 32.00 11.00
C GLN A 320 17.38 32.22 10.45
N ASN A 321 17.23 32.40 9.15
CA ASN A 321 15.92 32.51 8.48
C ASN A 321 15.08 31.24 8.63
N PHE A 322 15.71 30.05 8.63
CA PHE A 322 15.03 28.79 8.93
C PHE A 322 14.49 28.78 10.37
N LYS A 323 15.35 29.14 11.34
CA LYS A 323 14.99 29.20 12.76
C LYS A 323 13.80 30.14 12.96
N GLU A 324 13.85 31.36 12.43
CA GLU A 324 12.77 32.35 12.55
C GLU A 324 11.41 31.83 12.04
N LYS A 325 11.40 31.11 10.91
CA LYS A 325 10.17 30.54 10.34
C LYS A 325 9.55 29.46 11.22
N PHE A 326 10.37 28.55 11.75
CA PHE A 326 9.88 27.44 12.56
C PHE A 326 9.73 27.79 14.05
N GLN A 327 10.44 28.80 14.54
CA GLN A 327 10.34 29.28 15.92
C GLN A 327 8.90 29.69 16.24
N ALA A 328 8.23 30.40 15.33
CA ALA A 328 6.83 30.75 15.50
C ALA A 328 5.91 29.53 15.65
N ILE A 329 6.23 28.40 15.01
CA ILE A 329 5.48 27.15 15.14
C ILE A 329 5.82 26.47 16.48
N PHE A 330 7.09 26.37 16.83
CA PHE A 330 7.53 25.67 18.05
C PHE A 330 7.27 26.43 19.35
N ASP A 331 7.19 27.77 19.31
CA ASP A 331 6.72 28.59 20.43
C ASP A 331 5.20 28.52 20.62
N SER A 332 4.46 28.07 19.60
CA SER A 332 3.01 27.92 19.67
C SER A 332 2.64 26.60 20.35
N LYS A 333 1.59 26.60 21.16
CA LYS A 333 1.06 25.38 21.80
C LYS A 333 0.26 24.57 20.79
N ILE A 334 0.55 23.28 20.63
CA ILE A 334 -0.32 22.34 19.91
C ILE A 334 -1.61 22.12 20.73
N GLU A 335 -2.76 22.55 20.22
CA GLU A 335 -4.08 22.26 20.80
C GLU A 335 -4.74 21.02 20.19
N LEU A 336 -4.36 20.65 18.96
CA LEU A 336 -4.85 19.48 18.25
C LEU A 336 -3.75 18.91 17.36
N ASN A 337 -3.60 17.58 17.38
CA ASN A 337 -2.74 16.81 16.49
C ASN A 337 -3.50 15.55 16.05
N ASN A 338 -3.95 15.52 14.79
CA ASN A 338 -4.62 14.37 14.19
C ASN A 338 -3.67 13.48 13.38
N VAL A 339 -2.42 13.88 13.16
CA VAL A 339 -1.45 13.14 12.34
C VAL A 339 -0.97 11.88 13.05
N THR A 340 -0.64 11.99 14.34
CA THR A 340 -0.09 10.87 15.13
C THR A 340 -1.14 10.22 16.04
N THR A 341 -2.40 10.67 15.99
CA THR A 341 -3.47 10.19 16.87
C THR A 341 -4.25 9.06 16.19
N LYS A 342 -4.51 7.96 16.91
CA LYS A 342 -5.24 6.79 16.38
C LYS A 342 -6.66 7.13 15.94
N GLU A 343 -7.34 8.00 16.68
CA GLU A 343 -8.70 8.45 16.40
C GLU A 343 -8.71 9.96 16.19
N PRO A 344 -8.81 10.44 14.94
CA PRO A 344 -8.74 11.87 14.66
C PRO A 344 -9.95 12.60 15.24
N ARG A 345 -9.71 13.74 15.88
CA ARG A 345 -10.77 14.61 16.38
C ARG A 345 -11.45 15.33 15.22
N ILE A 346 -12.73 15.04 15.03
CA ILE A 346 -13.57 15.67 14.01
C ILE A 346 -14.17 16.97 14.55
N MET A 347 -13.98 18.05 13.80
CA MET A 347 -14.60 19.35 14.00
C MET A 347 -15.85 19.48 13.15
N THR A 348 -16.80 20.28 13.62
CA THR A 348 -18.03 20.62 12.89
C THR A 348 -18.05 22.12 12.62
N SER A 349 -18.41 22.51 11.39
CA SER A 349 -18.54 23.93 11.01
C SER A 349 -19.60 24.64 11.86
N HIS A 350 -19.54 25.98 11.88
CA HIS A 350 -20.53 26.81 12.57
C HIS A 350 -21.96 26.53 12.08
N SER A 351 -22.12 26.34 10.78
CA SER A 351 -23.37 26.01 10.09
C SER A 351 -23.79 24.53 10.23
N LYS A 352 -22.96 23.68 10.84
CA LYS A 352 -23.14 22.22 11.01
C LYS A 352 -23.31 21.41 9.71
N ASN A 353 -23.07 22.03 8.55
CA ASN A 353 -23.19 21.42 7.24
C ASN A 353 -21.88 20.78 6.74
N MET A 354 -20.77 21.00 7.46
CA MET A 354 -19.44 20.53 7.08
C MET A 354 -18.69 19.95 8.27
N LYS A 355 -17.94 18.87 8.03
CA LYS A 355 -17.04 18.24 9.01
C LYS A 355 -15.60 18.28 8.53
N GLY A 356 -14.65 18.43 9.44
CA GLY A 356 -13.23 18.48 9.09
C GLY A 356 -12.34 17.94 10.20
N ALA A 357 -11.21 17.36 9.83
CA ALA A 357 -10.17 16.96 10.76
C ALA A 357 -8.86 17.55 10.24
N PRO A 358 -8.42 18.73 10.73
CA PRO A 358 -7.15 19.31 10.32
C PRO A 358 -6.00 18.47 10.89
N ASP A 359 -4.84 18.51 10.26
CA ASP A 359 -3.64 17.80 10.74
C ASP A 359 -3.23 18.35 12.12
N TYR A 360 -3.15 19.68 12.23
CA TYR A 360 -2.82 20.35 13.49
C TYR A 360 -3.60 21.67 13.70
N ILE A 361 -3.83 22.02 14.96
CA ILE A 361 -4.20 23.38 15.38
C ILE A 361 -3.20 23.84 16.44
N PHE A 362 -2.67 25.04 16.26
CA PHE A 362 -1.74 25.69 17.16
C PHE A 362 -2.34 26.96 17.75
N LEU A 363 -2.00 27.25 19.01
CA LEU A 363 -2.24 28.52 19.69
C LEU A 363 -0.93 29.29 19.81
N HIS A 364 -0.81 30.38 19.05
CA HIS A 364 0.34 31.26 19.10
C HIS A 364 0.41 32.02 20.44
N PRO A 365 1.61 32.36 20.97
CA PRO A 365 1.75 33.16 22.19
C PRO A 365 1.01 34.51 22.20
N LYS A 366 0.67 35.02 21.01
CA LYS A 366 -0.12 36.25 20.81
C LYS A 366 -1.64 36.02 20.89
N GLY A 367 -2.09 34.82 21.26
CA GLY A 367 -3.51 34.44 21.38
C GLY A 367 -4.17 33.98 20.07
N ASN A 368 -3.49 34.09 18.92
CA ASN A 368 -4.04 33.69 17.63
C ASN A 368 -3.96 32.18 17.43
N ARG A 369 -5.06 31.55 17.00
CA ARG A 369 -5.05 30.17 16.52
C ARG A 369 -4.75 30.09 15.03
N PHE A 370 -4.02 29.07 14.61
CA PHE A 370 -3.81 28.75 13.21
C PHE A 370 -3.87 27.24 12.96
N VAL A 371 -4.32 26.89 11.77
CA VAL A 371 -4.38 25.50 11.29
C VAL A 371 -3.12 25.19 10.48
N LEU A 372 -2.55 24.01 10.63
CA LEU A 372 -1.41 23.57 9.81
C LEU A 372 -1.75 22.26 9.10
N THR A 373 -1.38 22.15 7.84
CA THR A 373 -1.40 20.91 7.06
C THR A 373 0.02 20.55 6.66
N GLU A 374 0.36 19.28 6.80
CA GLU A 374 1.67 18.72 6.54
C GLU A 374 1.60 17.73 5.37
N LYS A 375 2.53 17.85 4.42
CA LYS A 375 2.59 16.99 3.23
C LYS A 375 4.02 16.56 2.96
N PHE A 376 4.19 15.31 2.53
CA PHE A 376 5.47 14.79 2.05
C PHE A 376 5.42 14.60 0.53
N SER A 377 6.45 15.06 -0.17
CA SER A 377 6.53 15.01 -1.63
C SER A 377 7.91 14.52 -2.08
N HIS A 378 7.93 13.55 -2.99
CA HIS A 378 9.16 13.10 -3.66
C HIS A 378 9.53 14.01 -4.86
N TYR A 379 8.64 14.91 -5.28
CA TYR A 379 8.96 15.91 -6.30
C TYR A 379 9.95 16.94 -5.77
N SER A 380 10.79 17.49 -6.63
CA SER A 380 11.71 18.55 -6.24
C SER A 380 10.94 19.86 -5.98
N SER A 381 11.49 20.74 -5.16
CA SER A 381 10.84 22.04 -4.89
C SER A 381 10.76 22.94 -6.13
N SER A 382 11.63 22.72 -7.11
CA SER A 382 11.60 23.39 -8.42
C SER A 382 10.43 22.98 -9.31
N ASP A 383 9.84 21.80 -9.09
CA ASP A 383 8.78 21.29 -9.97
C ASP A 383 7.47 22.08 -9.85
N TYR A 384 7.27 22.80 -8.74
CA TYR A 384 6.05 23.57 -8.47
C TYR A 384 6.38 24.81 -7.66
N ASN A 385 5.99 26.00 -8.10
CA ASN A 385 6.16 27.24 -7.32
C ASN A 385 5.08 27.42 -6.24
N ASN A 386 3.88 26.87 -6.46
CA ASN A 386 2.73 27.02 -5.58
C ASN A 386 2.11 25.66 -5.23
N PRO A 387 1.52 25.50 -4.02
CA PRO A 387 0.69 24.35 -3.69
C PRO A 387 -0.50 24.25 -4.63
N PHE A 388 -0.99 23.03 -4.83
CA PHE A 388 -2.20 22.83 -5.61
C PHE A 388 -3.41 23.42 -4.89
N GLU A 389 -4.36 23.96 -5.65
CA GLU A 389 -5.60 24.50 -5.08
C GLU A 389 -6.38 23.42 -4.31
N SER A 390 -6.30 22.15 -4.74
CA SER A 390 -6.88 21.02 -4.02
C SER A 390 -6.27 20.80 -2.63
N ASP A 391 -5.03 21.23 -2.38
CA ASP A 391 -4.42 21.22 -1.05
C ASP A 391 -4.87 22.45 -0.24
N LEU A 392 -4.90 23.64 -0.85
CA LEU A 392 -5.22 24.91 -0.20
C LEU A 392 -6.68 25.09 0.18
N ILE A 393 -7.62 24.50 -0.58
CA ILE A 393 -9.06 24.58 -0.33
C ILE A 393 -9.43 24.12 1.10
N LYS A 394 -8.62 23.22 1.69
CA LYS A 394 -8.81 22.76 3.06
C LYS A 394 -8.64 23.89 4.06
N HIS A 395 -7.60 24.71 3.90
CA HIS A 395 -7.38 25.90 4.72
C HIS A 395 -8.48 26.91 4.52
N TYR A 396 -8.95 27.11 3.28
CA TYR A 396 -10.04 28.06 3.04
C TYR A 396 -11.31 27.64 3.81
N ALA A 397 -11.64 26.35 3.76
CA ALA A 397 -12.76 25.81 4.52
C ALA A 397 -12.59 26.02 6.03
N PHE A 398 -11.44 25.68 6.61
CA PHE A 398 -11.19 25.90 8.04
C PHE A 398 -11.23 27.37 8.46
N LEU A 399 -10.75 28.28 7.61
CA LEU A 399 -10.77 29.70 7.91
C LEU A 399 -12.17 30.32 7.78
N GLN A 400 -13.00 29.83 6.85
CA GLN A 400 -14.32 30.41 6.54
C GLN A 400 -15.47 29.75 7.31
N GLU A 401 -15.49 28.41 7.39
CA GLU A 401 -16.64 27.64 7.89
C GLU A 401 -16.52 27.26 9.37
N PHE A 402 -15.31 27.30 9.94
CA PHE A 402 -15.00 26.86 11.31
C PHE A 402 -14.67 28.06 12.22
N THR A 403 -15.41 29.16 12.06
CA THR A 403 -15.21 30.43 12.79
C THR A 403 -15.35 30.31 14.30
N ASN A 404 -16.13 29.33 14.78
CA ASN A 404 -16.27 28.99 16.20
C ASN A 404 -14.97 28.51 16.86
N TYR A 405 -13.94 28.19 16.07
CA TYR A 405 -12.60 27.83 16.57
C TYR A 405 -11.60 28.99 16.49
N HIS A 406 -12.03 30.18 16.03
CA HIS A 406 -11.21 31.39 15.94
C HIS A 406 -9.86 31.19 15.22
N ILE A 407 -9.87 30.47 14.09
CA ILE A 407 -8.67 30.21 13.27
C ILE A 407 -8.39 31.45 12.41
N HIS A 408 -7.23 32.08 12.61
CA HIS A 408 -6.91 33.37 11.98
C HIS A 408 -6.17 33.23 10.64
N PHE A 409 -5.37 32.18 10.49
CA PHE A 409 -4.65 31.87 9.25
C PHE A 409 -4.30 30.38 9.18
N GLY A 410 -3.87 29.94 8.01
CA GLY A 410 -3.38 28.60 7.76
C GLY A 410 -1.88 28.58 7.50
N LEU A 411 -1.23 27.45 7.79
CA LEU A 411 0.11 27.13 7.33
C LEU A 411 0.06 25.84 6.51
N PHE A 412 0.72 25.85 5.36
CA PHE A 412 0.90 24.66 4.53
C PHE A 412 2.39 24.32 4.48
N LEU A 413 2.76 23.17 5.04
CA LEU A 413 4.12 22.69 5.14
C LEU A 413 4.32 21.48 4.23
N THR A 414 5.19 21.62 3.24
CA THR A 414 5.62 20.51 2.39
C THR A 414 7.05 20.14 2.74
N TRP A 415 7.27 18.88 3.07
CA TRP A 415 8.58 18.26 3.16
C TRP A 415 8.91 17.59 1.84
N TYR A 416 10.00 18.01 1.22
CA TYR A 416 10.52 17.39 0.01
C TYR A 416 11.59 16.39 0.41
N TYR A 417 11.44 15.16 -0.07
CA TYR A 417 12.32 14.07 0.32
C TYR A 417 12.89 13.33 -0.88
N THR A 418 14.04 12.72 -0.64
CA THR A 418 14.70 11.80 -1.56
C THR A 418 14.95 10.50 -0.81
N PHE A 419 15.02 9.39 -1.53
CA PHE A 419 15.54 8.16 -0.97
C PHE A 419 17.07 8.11 -1.11
N GLN A 420 17.74 7.70 -0.05
CA GLN A 420 19.16 7.38 -0.04
C GLN A 420 19.35 5.96 0.42
N ASP A 421 20.33 5.28 -0.17
CA ASP A 421 20.72 3.95 0.28
C ASP A 421 21.35 4.08 1.68
N VAL A 422 21.04 3.13 2.55
CA VAL A 422 21.57 3.12 3.91
C VAL A 422 22.95 2.47 3.88
N GLU A 423 24.01 3.20 4.28
CA GLU A 423 25.41 2.72 4.23
C GLU A 423 25.60 1.40 5.00
N ASP A 424 25.01 1.28 6.19
CA ASP A 424 25.01 0.04 7.01
C ASP A 424 23.75 -0.82 6.77
N GLY A 425 23.09 -0.62 5.63
CA GLY A 425 21.85 -1.28 5.27
C GLY A 425 22.04 -2.58 4.51
N LYS A 426 20.95 -3.35 4.39
CA LYS A 426 20.90 -4.42 3.39
C LYS A 426 20.88 -3.82 2.00
N GLU A 427 21.33 -4.56 0.99
CA GLU A 427 21.24 -4.13 -0.41
C GLU A 427 19.81 -3.73 -0.77
N GLY A 428 19.65 -2.50 -1.28
CA GLY A 428 18.35 -1.91 -1.63
C GLY A 428 17.55 -1.31 -0.47
N GLU A 429 18.08 -1.35 0.76
CA GLU A 429 17.48 -0.67 1.90
C GLU A 429 17.65 0.85 1.76
N LYS A 430 16.53 1.57 1.83
CA LYS A 430 16.50 3.01 1.64
C LYS A 430 16.00 3.72 2.88
N GLU A 431 16.54 4.91 3.12
CA GLU A 431 15.97 5.85 4.05
C GLU A 431 15.45 7.11 3.33
N MET A 432 14.34 7.60 3.84
CA MET A 432 13.75 8.84 3.40
C MET A 432 14.48 10.00 4.08
N VAL A 433 15.14 10.83 3.28
CA VAL A 433 15.88 11.99 3.77
C VAL A 433 15.19 13.25 3.25
N ILE A 434 14.78 14.12 4.18
CA ILE A 434 14.24 15.43 3.82
C ILE A 434 15.38 16.31 3.29
N SER A 435 15.26 16.75 2.04
CA SER A 435 16.26 17.58 1.37
C SER A 435 15.84 19.04 1.24
N HIS A 436 14.53 19.31 1.27
CA HIS A 436 14.01 20.66 1.18
C HIS A 436 12.67 20.78 1.92
N TYR A 437 12.26 22.00 2.23
CA TYR A 437 10.93 22.27 2.77
C TYR A 437 10.32 23.50 2.12
N ARG A 438 9.00 23.59 2.18
CA ARG A 438 8.28 24.82 1.86
C ARG A 438 7.21 25.07 2.91
N LEU A 439 7.21 26.27 3.45
CA LEU A 439 6.21 26.73 4.41
C LEU A 439 5.49 27.95 3.83
N ILE A 440 4.18 27.83 3.62
CA ILE A 440 3.35 28.89 3.06
C ILE A 440 2.28 29.30 4.06
N LYS A 441 2.17 30.62 4.28
CA LYS A 441 1.07 31.21 5.02
C LYS A 441 -0.15 31.39 4.11
N VAL A 442 -1.26 30.80 4.52
CA VAL A 442 -2.54 30.86 3.83
C VAL A 442 -3.45 31.83 4.57
N LYS A 443 -3.93 32.86 3.87
CA LYS A 443 -4.98 33.77 4.33
C LYS A 443 -6.19 33.66 3.40
N LEU A 444 -7.36 34.04 3.89
CA LEU A 444 -8.51 34.25 3.02
C LEU A 444 -8.41 35.61 2.33
N ASP A 445 -8.79 35.62 1.07
CA ASP A 445 -9.04 36.81 0.26
C ASP A 445 -10.36 36.59 -0.51
N PRO A 446 -10.95 37.63 -1.11
CA PRO A 446 -12.23 37.49 -1.81
C PRO A 446 -12.22 36.42 -2.91
N LYS A 447 -11.10 36.25 -3.64
CA LYS A 447 -10.96 35.26 -4.71
C LYS A 447 -11.03 33.83 -4.15
N ARG A 448 -10.35 33.58 -3.03
CA ARG A 448 -10.35 32.27 -2.35
C ARG A 448 -11.71 31.93 -1.75
N ILE A 449 -12.43 32.92 -1.22
CA ILE A 449 -13.80 32.74 -0.74
C ILE A 449 -14.74 32.34 -1.90
N ILE A 450 -14.64 33.02 -3.03
CA ILE A 450 -15.42 32.68 -4.24
C ILE A 450 -15.09 31.25 -4.72
N SER A 451 -13.80 30.89 -4.74
CA SER A 451 -13.34 29.53 -5.10
C SER A 451 -13.94 28.46 -4.18
N LEU A 452 -13.92 28.69 -2.86
CA LEU A 452 -14.51 27.79 -1.86
C LEU A 452 -16.01 27.63 -2.06
N ASN A 453 -16.75 28.74 -2.13
CA ASN A 453 -18.20 28.73 -2.26
C ASN A 453 -18.64 28.06 -3.56
N SER A 454 -17.97 28.37 -4.68
CA SER A 454 -18.24 27.71 -5.97
C SER A 454 -18.02 26.19 -5.89
N THR A 455 -16.97 25.75 -5.20
CA THR A 455 -16.68 24.32 -5.02
C THR A 455 -17.73 23.63 -4.15
N ILE A 456 -18.14 24.26 -3.05
CA ILE A 456 -19.22 23.76 -2.18
C ILE A 456 -20.52 23.61 -2.98
N GLU A 457 -20.92 24.63 -3.74
CA GLU A 457 -22.16 24.58 -4.53
C GLU A 457 -22.11 23.50 -5.61
N LYS A 458 -20.99 23.37 -6.35
CA LYS A 458 -20.82 22.28 -7.33
C LYS A 458 -20.96 20.89 -6.68
N LEU A 459 -20.41 20.70 -5.48
CA LEU A 459 -20.53 19.44 -4.76
C LEU A 459 -21.95 19.18 -4.22
N LYS A 460 -22.67 20.23 -3.78
CA LYS A 460 -24.07 20.10 -3.39
C LYS A 460 -24.94 19.69 -4.57
N VAL A 461 -24.77 20.35 -5.72
CA VAL A 461 -25.47 20.01 -6.97
C VAL A 461 -25.15 18.57 -7.35
N PHE A 462 -23.88 18.19 -7.42
CA PHE A 462 -23.50 16.82 -7.77
C PHE A 462 -24.06 15.77 -6.79
N SER A 463 -24.02 16.06 -5.49
CA SER A 463 -24.54 15.14 -4.47
C SER A 463 -26.07 15.00 -4.52
N LYS A 464 -26.78 16.03 -5.00
CA LYS A 464 -28.23 16.03 -5.18
C LYS A 464 -28.63 15.31 -6.47
N ASP A 465 -28.02 15.69 -7.58
CA ASP A 465 -28.38 15.20 -8.91
C ASP A 465 -27.83 13.80 -9.18
N ALA A 466 -26.86 13.37 -8.37
CA ALA A 466 -26.15 12.09 -8.46
C ALA A 466 -25.42 11.85 -9.79
N ILE A 467 -25.42 12.83 -10.70
CA ILE A 467 -24.83 12.75 -12.03
C ILE A 467 -24.06 14.03 -12.33
N MET A 468 -22.90 13.91 -12.95
CA MET A 468 -22.09 15.02 -13.43
C MET A 468 -21.50 14.71 -14.79
N MET A 469 -21.64 15.65 -15.72
CA MET A 469 -20.96 15.59 -17.01
C MET A 469 -19.53 16.12 -16.91
N VAL A 470 -18.60 15.44 -17.57
CA VAL A 470 -17.18 15.79 -17.60
C VAL A 470 -16.60 15.56 -18.99
N ASP A 471 -15.46 16.18 -19.24
CA ASP A 471 -14.62 15.90 -20.40
C ASP A 471 -13.63 14.79 -20.02
N GLY A 472 -13.99 13.54 -20.36
CA GLY A 472 -13.21 12.35 -20.04
C GLY A 472 -11.81 12.39 -20.64
N GLU A 473 -11.68 12.94 -21.85
CA GLU A 473 -10.41 13.08 -22.55
C GLU A 473 -9.45 14.03 -21.82
N LYS A 474 -9.94 15.21 -21.41
CA LYS A 474 -9.14 16.18 -20.63
C LYS A 474 -8.85 15.72 -19.20
N LEU A 475 -9.78 14.98 -18.58
CA LEU A 475 -9.56 14.39 -17.26
C LEU A 475 -8.51 13.28 -17.28
N SER A 476 -8.43 12.54 -18.38
CA SER A 476 -7.53 11.42 -18.57
C SER A 476 -6.11 11.88 -18.89
N GLN A 477 -5.35 12.18 -17.84
CA GLN A 477 -3.95 12.61 -17.91
C GLN A 477 -3.05 11.53 -17.30
N PRO A 478 -2.18 10.86 -18.07
CA PRO A 478 -1.35 9.75 -17.58
C PRO A 478 -0.59 10.06 -16.28
N LYS A 479 0.16 11.18 -16.24
CA LYS A 479 0.94 11.60 -15.07
C LYS A 479 0.10 11.73 -13.79
N LYS A 480 -1.15 12.21 -13.91
CA LYS A 480 -2.08 12.39 -12.79
C LYS A 480 -2.77 11.07 -12.41
N CYS A 481 -3.25 10.32 -13.42
CA CYS A 481 -4.00 9.09 -13.21
C CYS A 481 -3.14 7.96 -12.63
N LEU A 482 -1.90 7.79 -13.11
CA LEU A 482 -0.97 6.74 -12.64
C LEU A 482 -0.56 6.91 -11.17
N ASN A 483 -0.63 8.13 -10.66
CA ASN A 483 -0.32 8.47 -9.27
C ASN A 483 -1.59 8.68 -8.41
N CYS A 484 -2.76 8.36 -8.95
CA CYS A 484 -4.02 8.52 -8.25
C CYS A 484 -4.26 7.36 -7.27
N SER A 485 -4.62 7.66 -6.02
CA SER A 485 -4.89 6.65 -4.99
C SER A 485 -6.07 5.73 -5.30
N VAL A 486 -6.92 6.09 -6.27
CA VAL A 486 -8.08 5.31 -6.71
C VAL A 486 -7.92 4.72 -8.11
N ILE A 487 -6.69 4.65 -8.64
CA ILE A 487 -6.43 4.24 -10.03
C ILE A 487 -7.17 2.96 -10.42
N SER A 488 -7.16 1.94 -9.57
CA SER A 488 -7.75 0.62 -9.87
C SER A 488 -9.29 0.62 -9.85
N TYR A 489 -9.94 1.72 -9.47
CA TYR A 489 -11.40 1.87 -9.49
C TYR A 489 -11.87 2.77 -10.64
N CYS A 490 -10.96 3.53 -11.26
CA CYS A 490 -11.32 4.63 -12.14
C CYS A 490 -11.29 4.20 -13.60
N HIS A 491 -12.44 3.95 -14.23
CA HIS A 491 -12.50 3.67 -15.67
C HIS A 491 -12.39 4.93 -16.54
N HIS A 492 -12.59 6.13 -15.99
CA HIS A 492 -12.51 7.39 -16.72
C HIS A 492 -11.10 7.70 -17.27
N LYS A 493 -10.06 7.06 -16.73
CA LYS A 493 -8.69 7.19 -17.26
C LYS A 493 -8.52 6.59 -18.67
N THR A 494 -9.52 5.90 -19.23
CA THR A 494 -9.48 5.53 -20.65
C THR A 494 -9.78 6.72 -21.57
N GLY A 495 -10.33 7.82 -21.04
CA GLY A 495 -10.75 9.00 -21.79
C GLY A 495 -12.11 8.86 -22.49
N GLN A 496 -12.76 7.70 -22.39
CA GLN A 496 -14.00 7.40 -23.14
C GLN A 496 -15.30 7.80 -22.40
N PHE A 497 -15.19 8.15 -21.12
CA PHE A 497 -16.36 8.33 -20.25
C PHE A 497 -16.52 9.78 -19.83
N ASN A 498 -17.68 10.34 -20.19
CA ASN A 498 -18.03 11.74 -19.96
C ASN A 498 -19.09 11.93 -18.86
N LYS A 499 -19.45 10.86 -18.15
CA LYS A 499 -20.50 10.86 -17.13
C LYS A 499 -19.98 10.23 -15.84
N ILE A 500 -20.09 10.96 -14.74
CA ILE A 500 -19.78 10.47 -13.39
C ILE A 500 -21.09 10.30 -12.64
N GLU A 501 -21.25 9.18 -11.94
CA GLU A 501 -22.40 8.87 -11.11
C GLU A 501 -22.02 8.77 -9.63
N LEU A 502 -23.01 8.98 -8.76
CA LEU A 502 -22.90 8.82 -7.32
C LEU A 502 -24.13 8.04 -6.80
N PRO A 503 -23.99 6.75 -6.43
CA PRO A 503 -22.75 5.99 -6.29
C PRO A 503 -22.05 5.73 -7.64
N TYR A 504 -20.71 5.66 -7.59
CA TYR A 504 -19.87 5.40 -8.74
C TYR A 504 -19.94 3.93 -9.15
N GLU A 505 -20.20 3.64 -10.42
CA GLU A 505 -20.26 2.28 -10.94
C GLU A 505 -18.94 1.85 -11.58
N LEU A 506 -18.49 0.63 -11.25
CA LEU A 506 -17.38 0.00 -11.95
C LEU A 506 -17.91 -0.59 -13.25
N MET A 507 -17.39 -0.12 -14.38
CA MET A 507 -17.74 -0.68 -15.67
C MET A 507 -17.20 -2.11 -15.78
N PRO A 508 -18.05 -3.09 -16.17
CA PRO A 508 -17.57 -4.44 -16.43
C PRO A 508 -16.51 -4.44 -17.54
N LEU A 509 -15.66 -5.46 -17.53
CA LEU A 509 -14.77 -5.70 -18.66
C LEU A 509 -15.62 -6.04 -19.89
N GLN A 510 -15.21 -5.59 -21.06
CA GLN A 510 -15.82 -6.07 -22.30
C GLN A 510 -15.33 -7.50 -22.52
N ASP A 511 -16.26 -8.44 -22.74
CA ASP A 511 -15.94 -9.80 -23.17
C ASP A 511 -15.39 -9.72 -24.60
N ASN A 512 -14.07 -9.48 -24.72
CA ASN A 512 -13.35 -9.58 -25.99
C ASN A 512 -13.08 -11.05 -26.37
N THR A 513 -13.79 -12.01 -25.76
CA THR A 513 -13.59 -13.47 -25.90
C THR A 513 -14.25 -14.09 -27.12
N THR A 514 -14.75 -13.31 -28.07
CA THR A 514 -14.81 -13.76 -29.46
C THR A 514 -13.70 -13.08 -30.25
N PRO A 515 -12.55 -13.75 -30.46
CA PRO A 515 -11.74 -13.43 -31.63
C PRO A 515 -12.69 -13.53 -32.83
N LYS A 516 -12.79 -12.48 -33.64
CA LYS A 516 -13.17 -12.69 -35.04
C LYS A 516 -12.05 -13.54 -35.63
N THR A 517 -12.21 -14.86 -35.61
CA THR A 517 -11.52 -15.78 -36.50
C THR A 517 -11.93 -15.45 -37.92
N SER A 518 -11.33 -14.41 -38.47
CA SER A 518 -11.30 -14.13 -39.90
C SER A 518 -10.11 -13.23 -40.15
N GLU A 519 -9.11 -13.79 -40.82
CA GLU A 519 -7.99 -13.11 -41.48
C GLU A 519 -6.78 -12.77 -40.60
N ILE A 520 -6.10 -13.82 -40.11
CA ILE A 520 -4.63 -13.83 -40.19
C ILE A 520 -4.32 -13.95 -41.69
N ARG A 521 -4.11 -12.82 -42.37
CA ARG A 521 -3.45 -12.83 -43.68
C ARG A 521 -1.97 -13.10 -43.43
N ALA A 522 -1.42 -14.09 -44.14
CA ALA A 522 0.00 -14.30 -44.19
C ALA A 522 0.69 -13.01 -44.69
N GLU A 523 1.70 -12.55 -43.95
CA GLU A 523 2.66 -11.56 -44.42
C GLU A 523 3.55 -12.22 -45.48
N ASP A 524 3.04 -12.31 -46.71
CA ASP A 524 3.84 -12.50 -47.93
C ASP A 524 3.14 -11.67 -49.00
N ASP A 525 3.59 -10.41 -49.13
CA ASP A 525 3.52 -9.56 -50.34
C ASP A 525 3.52 -8.07 -49.93
N LEU A 526 4.72 -7.49 -49.80
CA LEU A 526 4.93 -6.10 -50.15
C LEU A 526 6.12 -6.01 -51.13
N PRO A 527 5.92 -5.41 -52.32
CA PRO A 527 6.97 -5.26 -53.31
C PRO A 527 7.82 -4.01 -53.03
N PHE A 528 9.13 -4.18 -53.16
CA PHE A 528 10.22 -3.19 -53.10
C PHE A 528 10.65 -2.67 -51.72
#